data_AF-A0A8X7RRQ1-F1
#
_entry.id   AF-A0A8X7RRQ1-F1
#
_cell.length_a   1.000
_cell.length_b   1.000
_cell.length_c   1.000
_cell.angle_alpha   90.00
_cell.angle_beta   90.00
_cell.angle_gamma   90.00
#
_symmetry.space_group_name_H-M   'P 1'
#
loop_
_entity.id
_entity.type
_entity.pdbx_description
1 polymer ?
#
loop_
_entity_poly.entity_id
_entity_poly.type
_entity_poly.pdbx_seq_one_letter_code
_entity_poly.pdbx_strand_id
1 'polypeptide(L)' 'MMTKDLEKAATINVSALTCIDLASPDLHRSAVLLKQACLECGFFYVINHGLCEELKDNAFEQEILCSSFGIEDESLEE' A
#
# COMPACT_ATOMS: atom_id res chain seq x y z
N MET A 1 41.67 -19.62 14.16
CA MET A 1 41.37 -18.26 13.67
C MET A 1 40.03 -18.32 12.98
N MET A 2 39.05 -17.59 13.49
CA MET A 2 37.70 -17.51 12.92
C MET A 2 37.70 -16.54 11.74
N THR A 3 37.10 -16.90 10.62
CA THR A 3 36.49 -15.93 9.70
C THR A 3 35.00 -16.21 9.70
N LYS A 4 34.32 -15.38 10.50
CA LYS A 4 32.88 -15.28 10.63
C LYS A 4 32.40 -14.44 9.47
N ASP A 5 31.95 -15.07 8.40
CA ASP A 5 31.09 -14.41 7.43
C ASP A 5 29.85 -15.29 7.29
N LEU A 6 29.09 -15.34 8.40
CA LEU A 6 27.69 -15.70 8.36
C LEU A 6 27.02 -14.58 7.57
N GLU A 7 26.88 -14.81 6.27
CA GLU A 7 25.93 -14.14 5.41
C GLU A 7 24.57 -14.18 6.12
N LYS A 8 24.31 -13.16 6.92
CA LYS A 8 22.98 -12.86 7.42
C LYS A 8 22.27 -12.26 6.22
N ALA A 9 21.88 -13.12 5.28
CA ALA A 9 20.73 -12.86 4.44
C ALA A 9 19.64 -12.44 5.42
N ALA A 10 19.30 -11.16 5.41
CA ALA A 10 18.17 -10.67 6.17
C ALA A 10 16.97 -11.35 5.53
N THR A 11 16.61 -12.52 6.05
CA THR A 11 15.29 -13.08 5.89
C THR A 11 14.37 -11.99 6.41
N ILE A 12 13.78 -11.24 5.48
CA ILE A 12 12.67 -10.35 5.78
C ILE A 12 11.58 -11.33 6.22
N ASN A 13 11.50 -11.57 7.53
CA ASN A 13 10.28 -12.09 8.09
C ASN A 13 9.23 -11.08 7.65
N VAL A 14 8.35 -11.50 6.74
CA VAL A 14 7.20 -10.71 6.31
C VAL A 14 6.37 -10.50 7.57
N SER A 15 6.73 -9.45 8.28
CA SER A 15 6.05 -9.02 9.48
C SER A 15 4.69 -8.56 8.98
N ALA A 16 3.61 -9.08 9.55
CA ALA A 16 2.28 -8.61 9.20
C ALA A 16 2.29 -7.08 9.26
N LEU A 17 2.06 -6.42 8.12
CA LEU A 17 2.10 -4.96 8.06
C LEU A 17 1.08 -4.40 9.04
N THR A 18 1.47 -3.33 9.72
CA THR A 18 0.59 -2.65 10.68
C THR A 18 -0.70 -2.22 9.99
N CYS A 19 -1.85 -2.60 10.54
CA CYS A 19 -3.16 -2.12 10.09
C CYS A 19 -3.67 -1.06 11.07
N ILE A 20 -4.02 0.12 10.56
CA ILE A 20 -4.38 1.30 11.36
C ILE A 20 -5.84 1.68 11.08
N ASP A 21 -6.63 1.79 12.13
CA ASP A 21 -8.02 2.28 12.07
C ASP A 21 -8.06 3.79 12.30
N LEU A 22 -8.50 4.54 11.29
CA LEU A 22 -8.65 6.00 11.37
C LEU A 22 -10.00 6.46 11.93
N ALA A 23 -10.98 5.56 12.05
CA ALA A 23 -12.25 5.85 12.73
C ALA A 23 -12.16 5.64 14.25
N SER A 24 -11.00 5.17 14.75
CA SER A 24 -10.74 5.08 16.18
C SER A 24 -10.93 6.46 16.85
N PRO A 25 -11.67 6.54 17.97
CA PRO A 25 -11.84 7.80 18.70
C PRO A 25 -10.54 8.32 19.33
N ASP A 26 -9.54 7.44 19.51
CA ASP A 26 -8.21 7.83 20.00
C ASP A 26 -7.28 8.19 18.83
N LEU A 27 -7.42 9.43 18.36
CA LEU A 27 -6.61 9.97 17.26
C LEU A 27 -5.12 10.02 17.60
N HIS A 28 -4.76 10.23 18.87
CA HIS A 28 -3.37 10.30 19.29
C HIS A 28 -2.68 8.96 19.07
N ARG A 29 -3.34 7.87 19.48
CA ARG A 29 -2.85 6.51 19.23
C ARG A 29 -2.71 6.21 17.74
N SER A 30 -3.71 6.54 16.92
CA SER A 30 -3.62 6.31 15.47
C SER A 30 -2.46 7.10 14.84
N ALA A 31 -2.22 8.34 15.28
CA ALA A 31 -1.09 9.14 14.82
C ALA A 31 0.28 8.58 15.24
N VAL A 32 0.40 8.07 16.46
CA VAL A 32 1.62 7.41 16.94
C VAL A 32 1.91 6.14 16.13
N LEU A 33 0.90 5.31 15.88
CA LEU A 33 1.04 4.10 15.06
C LEU A 33 1.45 4.42 13.62
N LEU A 34 0.87 5.47 13.02
CA LEU A 34 1.25 5.94 11.69
C LEU A 34 2.73 6.35 11.65
N LYS A 35 3.16 7.17 12.60
CA LYS A 35 4.56 7.58 12.71
C LYS A 35 5.48 6.37 12.86
N GLN A 36 5.11 5.41 13.71
CA GLN A 36 5.92 4.25 13.96
C GLN A 36 6.03 3.34 12.72
N ALA A 37 4.92 3.09 12.04
CA ALA A 37 4.90 2.31 10.81
C ALA A 37 5.77 2.94 9.69
N CYS A 38 5.75 4.27 9.56
CA CYS A 38 6.62 5.01 8.65
C CYS A 38 8.12 4.86 8.99
N LEU A 39 8.47 4.78 10.28
CA LEU A 39 9.87 4.68 10.72
C LEU A 39 10.40 3.25 10.66
N GLU A 40 9.56 2.24 10.89
CA GLU A 40 9.99 0.84 10.96
C GLU A 40 10.01 0.14 9.61
N CYS A 41 8.88 0.16 8.88
CA CYS A 41 8.72 -0.60 7.63
C CYS A 41 8.47 0.31 6.41
N GLY A 42 7.91 1.50 6.61
CA GLY A 42 7.50 2.38 5.52
C GLY A 42 6.21 1.94 4.80
N PHE A 43 5.68 0.76 5.13
CA PHE A 43 4.46 0.18 4.58
C PHE A 43 3.48 -0.17 5.69
N PHE A 44 2.19 0.09 5.46
CA PHE A 44 1.10 -0.19 6.39
C PHE A 44 -0.24 -0.19 5.66
N TYR A 45 -1.26 -0.77 6.29
CA TYR A 45 -2.65 -0.72 5.84
C TYR A 45 -3.44 0.29 6.68
N VAL A 46 -4.43 0.92 6.05
CA VAL A 46 -5.32 1.86 6.71
C VAL A 46 -6.76 1.50 6.40
N ILE A 47 -7.58 1.35 7.43
CA ILE A 47 -9.02 1.09 7.32
C ILE A 47 -9.83 2.26 7.87
N ASN A 48 -11.11 2.32 7.48
CA ASN A 48 -12.05 3.37 7.87
C ASN A 48 -11.48 4.79 7.64
N HIS A 49 -10.75 4.97 6.54
CA HIS A 49 -10.09 6.23 6.18
C HIS A 49 -11.07 7.29 5.62
N GLY A 50 -12.38 7.00 5.61
CA GLY A 50 -13.43 7.93 5.20
C GLY A 50 -13.63 8.06 3.69
N LEU A 51 -12.97 7.24 2.88
CA LEU A 51 -13.26 7.17 1.44
C LEU A 51 -14.58 6.44 1.24
N CYS A 52 -15.45 7.00 0.41
CA CYS A 52 -16.68 6.34 0.01
C CYS A 52 -16.34 5.07 -0.79
N GLU A 53 -16.95 3.94 -0.45
CA GLU A 53 -16.69 2.67 -1.12
C GLU A 53 -17.03 2.73 -2.61
N GLU A 54 -18.10 3.48 -2.97
CA GLU A 54 -18.48 3.77 -4.36
C GLU A 54 -17.36 4.48 -5.15
N LEU A 55 -16.57 5.35 -4.50
CA LEU A 55 -15.44 6.02 -5.15
C LEU A 55 -14.30 5.04 -5.44
N LYS A 56 -14.11 4.05 -4.56
CA LYS A 56 -13.10 3.00 -4.72
C LYS A 56 -13.45 2.09 -5.90
N ASP A 57 -14.73 1.71 -6.00
CA ASP A 57 -15.21 0.83 -7.07
C ASP A 57 -15.18 1.55 -8.43
N ASN A 58 -15.65 2.80 -8.50
CA ASN A 58 -15.56 3.59 -9.74
C ASN A 58 -14.10 3.80 -10.18
N ALA A 59 -13.18 4.10 -9.26
CA ALA A 59 -11.77 4.27 -9.60
C ALA A 59 -11.15 2.97 -10.13
N PHE A 60 -11.52 1.84 -9.56
CA PHE A 60 -11.07 0.51 -10.01
C PHE A 60 -11.66 0.14 -11.38
N GLU A 61 -12.94 0.42 -11.61
CA GLU A 61 -13.60 0.22 -12.91
C GLU A 61 -12.99 1.10 -14.00
N GLN A 62 -12.68 2.37 -13.69
CA GLN A 62 -12.00 3.28 -14.62
C GLN A 62 -10.57 2.83 -14.92
N GLU A 63 -9.83 2.32 -13.94
CA GLU A 63 -8.48 1.76 -14.18
C GLU A 63 -8.54 0.59 -15.16
N ILE A 64 -9.47 -0.36 -14.96
CA ILE A 64 -9.66 -1.51 -15.85
C ILE A 64 -10.11 -1.05 -17.24
N LEU A 65 -11.06 -0.13 -17.32
CA LEU A 65 -11.58 0.40 -18.59
C LEU A 65 -10.49 1.17 -19.36
N CYS A 66 -9.74 2.04 -18.70
CA CYS A 66 -8.67 2.82 -19.32
C CYS A 66 -7.48 1.93 -19.72
N SER A 67 -7.19 0.88 -18.96
CA SER A 67 -6.17 -0.12 -19.32
C SER A 67 -6.58 -0.96 -20.53
N SER A 68 -7.88 -1.22 -20.72
CA SER A 68 -8.38 -2.04 -21.83
C SER A 68 -8.65 -1.22 -23.10
N PHE A 69 -8.89 0.08 -22.97
CA PHE A 69 -9.03 1.01 -24.10
C PHE A 69 -7.69 1.44 -24.72
N GLY A 70 -6.55 0.99 -24.17
CA GLY A 70 -5.21 1.30 -24.67
C GLY A 70 -4.75 0.49 -25.89
N ILE A 71 -5.62 -0.31 -26.52
CA ILE A 71 -5.30 -1.05 -27.75
C ILE A 71 -6.40 -0.78 -28.78
N GLU A 72 -6.48 0.43 -29.31
CA GLU A 72 -7.25 0.78 -30.52
C GLU A 72 -7.14 2.29 -30.80
N ASP A 73 -5.93 2.82 -31.07
CA ASP A 73 -5.78 4.04 -31.88
C ASP A 73 -4.34 4.13 -32.45
N GLU A 74 -3.95 3.15 -33.28
CA GLU A 74 -2.89 3.36 -34.28
C GLU A 74 -3.29 2.61 -35.55
N SER A 75 -4.38 3.06 -36.18
CA SER A 75 -4.61 2.74 -37.59
C SER A 75 -5.57 3.75 -38.22
N LEU A 76 -4.98 4.58 -39.08
CA LEU A 76 -5.60 5.40 -40.14
C LEU A 76 -6.32 6.64 -39.56
N GLU A 77 -5.88 7.85 -39.85
CA GLU A 77 -6.18 8.51 -41.13
C GLU A 77 -5.05 9.45 -41.64
N GLU A 78 -4.82 9.33 -42.96
CA GLU A 78 -4.06 10.12 -43.96
C GLU A 78 -2.57 10.49 -43.77
#